data_AF-A0A7W6C2P8-F1
#
_entry.id   AF-A0A7W6C2P8-F1
#
_cell.length_a   1.000
_cell.length_b   1.000
_cell.length_c   1.000
_cell.angle_alpha   90.00
_cell.angle_beta   90.00
_cell.angle_gamma   90.00
#
_symmetry.space_group_name_H-M   'P 1'
#
loop_
_entity.id
_entity.type
_entity.pdbx_description
1 polymer ?
#
loop_
_entity_poly.entity_id
_entity_poly.type
_entity_poly.pdbx_seq_one_letter_code
_entity_poly.pdbx_strand_id
1 'polypeptide(L)'
;MQAFDIAGHLSAPVNFIVHSYEEVNSLLARGWPFFVDIARDGIPLYDAPGHPLASPKNLAPDEVRAEAQKHFDHWFPSASAFLELTQQAYAGGHGKQAVFLLHQSSEALYHCILLVKSLYSPKSHKLTFLRSHAEQIAPELSTIWPDDTKFAKRCFSRLERAYVDARYSPAYDITDEELAWLTERVKLLQDAVLAVCEKALKVPV
;
A
#
# COMPACT_ATOMS: atom_id res chain seq x y z
N MET A 1 -16.94 -15.46 -3.19
CA MET A 1 -16.37 -16.49 -4.08
C MET A 1 -15.02 -15.97 -4.52
N GLN A 2 -13.92 -16.49 -3.96
CA GLN A 2 -12.58 -16.06 -4.35
C GLN A 2 -12.25 -16.62 -5.74
N ALA A 3 -11.48 -15.89 -6.54
CA ALA A 3 -11.16 -16.24 -7.94
C ALA A 3 -10.47 -17.60 -8.14
N PHE A 4 -10.08 -18.28 -7.05
CA PHE A 4 -9.44 -19.61 -7.08
C PHE A 4 -10.34 -20.72 -7.63
N ASP A 5 -11.66 -20.61 -7.51
CA ASP A 5 -12.57 -21.68 -7.92
C ASP A 5 -12.76 -21.80 -9.45
N ILE A 6 -12.29 -20.81 -10.24
CA ILE A 6 -12.54 -20.77 -11.69
C ILE A 6 -11.41 -21.46 -12.49
N ALA A 7 -10.23 -21.64 -11.92
CA ALA A 7 -9.11 -22.31 -12.57
C ALA A 7 -8.39 -23.20 -11.55
N GLY A 8 -8.71 -24.49 -11.51
CA GLY A 8 -8.13 -25.49 -10.59
C GLY A 8 -6.62 -25.76 -10.76
N HIS A 9 -5.85 -24.77 -11.22
CA HIS A 9 -4.43 -24.87 -11.56
C HIS A 9 -3.58 -23.67 -11.08
N LEU A 10 -4.08 -22.83 -10.17
CA LEU A 10 -3.28 -21.76 -9.56
C LEU A 10 -2.83 -22.19 -8.17
N SER A 11 -1.51 -22.33 -7.97
CA SER A 11 -0.91 -22.67 -6.67
C SER A 11 -0.79 -21.47 -5.72
N ALA A 12 -1.07 -20.25 -6.21
CA ALA A 12 -0.99 -19.01 -5.44
C ALA A 12 -2.02 -17.97 -5.92
N PRO A 13 -2.42 -17.02 -5.05
CA PRO A 13 -3.20 -15.84 -5.43
C PRO A 13 -2.60 -15.08 -6.61
N VAL A 14 -3.42 -14.85 -7.66
CA VAL A 14 -3.05 -13.98 -8.79
C VAL A 14 -3.74 -12.64 -8.64
N ASN A 15 -2.96 -11.57 -8.81
CA ASN A 15 -3.40 -10.20 -8.76
C ASN A 15 -3.12 -9.52 -10.10
N PHE A 16 -4.06 -8.70 -10.57
CA PHE A 16 -3.91 -7.94 -11.81
C PHE A 16 -3.63 -6.47 -11.50
N ILE A 17 -2.66 -5.91 -12.21
CA ILE A 17 -2.44 -4.47 -12.33
C ILE A 17 -2.85 -4.10 -13.76
N VAL A 18 -3.75 -3.13 -13.90
CA VAL A 18 -4.33 -2.74 -15.18
C VAL A 18 -4.06 -1.26 -15.41
N HIS A 19 -3.44 -0.95 -16.54
CA HIS A 19 -3.15 0.40 -17.02
C HIS A 19 -3.62 0.55 -18.46
N SER A 20 -3.92 1.77 -18.88
CA SER A 20 -4.17 2.02 -20.30
C SER A 20 -2.86 1.92 -21.09
N TYR A 21 -2.98 1.60 -22.38
CA TYR A 21 -1.83 1.55 -23.29
C TYR A 21 -1.07 2.88 -23.30
N GLU A 22 -1.78 4.01 -23.31
CA GLU A 22 -1.21 5.36 -23.32
C GLU A 22 -0.47 5.67 -22.01
N GLU A 23 -1.02 5.26 -20.86
CA GLU A 23 -0.40 5.46 -19.54
C GLU A 23 0.93 4.69 -19.47
N VAL A 24 0.94 3.40 -19.86
CA VAL A 24 2.15 2.58 -19.88
C VAL A 24 3.21 3.18 -20.80
N ASN A 25 2.86 3.53 -22.03
CA ASN A 25 3.80 4.11 -22.99
C ASN A 25 4.39 5.45 -22.52
N SER A 26 3.56 6.30 -21.93
CA SER A 26 4.01 7.58 -21.36
C SER A 26 5.01 7.37 -20.22
N LEU A 27 4.74 6.43 -19.32
CA LEU A 27 5.59 6.13 -18.16
C LEU A 27 6.90 5.44 -18.58
N LEU A 28 6.87 4.55 -19.59
CA LEU A 28 8.07 3.97 -20.21
C LEU A 28 8.95 5.04 -20.87
N ALA A 29 8.34 5.93 -21.66
CA ALA A 29 9.06 7.01 -22.35
C ALA A 29 9.67 8.04 -21.38
N ARG A 30 9.12 8.16 -20.17
CA ARG A 30 9.63 8.98 -19.07
C ARG A 30 10.60 8.23 -18.16
N GLY A 31 10.73 6.91 -18.34
CA GLY A 31 11.64 6.07 -17.57
C GLY A 31 11.24 5.79 -16.13
N TRP A 32 9.93 5.68 -15.85
CA TRP A 32 9.43 5.33 -14.53
C TRP A 32 9.90 3.92 -14.12
N PRO A 33 10.67 3.76 -13.02
CA PRO A 33 11.35 2.51 -12.67
C PRO A 33 10.47 1.27 -12.72
N PHE A 34 9.31 1.29 -12.07
CA PHE A 34 8.37 0.16 -12.07
C PHE A 34 7.98 -0.33 -13.48
N PHE A 35 7.69 0.59 -14.40
CA PHE A 35 7.29 0.23 -15.76
C PHE A 35 8.48 -0.23 -16.60
N VAL A 36 9.65 0.39 -16.40
CA VAL A 36 10.91 -0.03 -17.02
C VAL A 36 11.26 -1.45 -16.61
N ASP A 37 11.14 -1.76 -15.31
CA ASP A 37 11.41 -3.09 -14.76
C ASP A 37 10.43 -4.12 -15.31
N ILE A 38 9.13 -3.80 -15.41
CA ILE A 38 8.14 -4.69 -16.06
C ILE A 38 8.48 -4.94 -17.53
N ALA A 39 8.83 -3.90 -18.30
CA ALA A 39 9.15 -4.07 -19.71
C ALA A 39 10.46 -4.86 -19.94
N ARG A 40 11.40 -4.78 -19.00
CA ARG A 40 12.69 -5.47 -19.06
C ARG A 40 12.60 -6.92 -18.59
N ASP A 41 11.95 -7.15 -17.45
CA ASP A 41 11.97 -8.43 -16.73
C ASP A 41 10.66 -9.23 -16.90
N GLY A 42 9.61 -8.59 -17.43
CA GLY A 42 8.30 -9.21 -17.64
C GLY A 42 8.29 -10.23 -18.77
N ILE A 43 7.44 -11.26 -18.62
CA ILE A 43 7.22 -12.28 -19.65
C ILE A 43 5.99 -11.87 -20.48
N PRO A 44 6.14 -11.57 -21.79
CA PRO A 44 5.01 -11.21 -22.62
C PRO A 44 4.09 -12.42 -22.81
N LEU A 45 2.82 -12.28 -22.41
CA LEU A 45 1.80 -13.31 -22.60
C LEU A 45 0.99 -13.09 -23.89
N TYR A 46 0.81 -11.83 -24.28
CA TYR A 46 0.09 -11.42 -25.48
C TYR A 46 0.59 -10.05 -25.95
N ASP A 47 0.71 -9.88 -27.26
CA ASP A 47 1.05 -8.61 -27.91
C ASP A 47 0.02 -8.31 -29.01
N ALA A 48 -0.59 -7.13 -28.95
CA ALA A 48 -1.63 -6.71 -29.88
C ALA A 48 -1.01 -6.05 -31.12
N PRO A 49 -1.26 -6.55 -32.34
CA PRO A 49 -0.71 -5.95 -33.55
C PRO A 49 -1.04 -4.45 -33.67
N GLY A 50 -0.02 -3.63 -33.91
CA GLY A 50 -0.16 -2.17 -34.04
C GLY A 50 -0.05 -1.37 -32.73
N HIS A 51 0.18 -2.03 -31.59
CA HIS A 51 0.31 -1.40 -30.28
C HIS A 51 1.66 -1.72 -29.60
N PRO A 52 2.82 -1.38 -30.20
CA PRO A 52 4.12 -1.67 -29.60
C PRO A 52 4.35 -0.81 -28.35
N LEU A 53 4.96 -1.39 -27.31
CA LEU A 53 5.42 -0.61 -26.16
C LEU A 53 6.58 0.33 -26.54
N ALA A 54 6.58 1.53 -25.97
CA ALA A 54 7.64 2.51 -26.12
C ALA A 54 8.95 1.96 -25.58
N SER A 55 10.06 2.29 -26.24
CA SER A 55 11.40 1.95 -25.74
C SER A 55 11.61 2.57 -24.36
N PRO A 56 11.91 1.77 -23.32
CA PRO A 56 12.12 2.29 -21.98
C PRO A 56 13.28 3.29 -21.94
N LYS A 57 13.09 4.41 -21.25
CA LYS A 57 14.20 5.29 -20.84
C LYS A 57 14.54 5.03 -19.37
N ASN A 58 15.67 5.55 -18.92
CA ASN A 58 16.00 5.56 -17.49
C ASN A 58 15.85 6.99 -16.98
N LEU A 59 15.06 7.17 -15.94
CA LEU A 59 15.00 8.43 -15.21
C LEU A 59 16.33 8.65 -14.47
N ALA A 60 16.85 9.88 -14.47
CA ALA A 60 18.12 10.15 -13.81
C ALA A 60 18.00 9.87 -12.30
N PRO A 61 19.04 9.38 -11.63
CA PRO A 61 18.90 9.00 -10.22
C PRO A 61 18.49 10.16 -9.29
N ASP A 62 18.95 11.38 -9.59
CA ASP A 62 18.52 12.59 -8.87
C ASP A 62 17.04 12.91 -9.09
N GLU A 63 16.52 12.68 -10.30
CA GLU A 63 15.09 12.84 -10.60
C GLU A 63 14.25 11.77 -9.91
N VAL A 64 14.71 10.51 -9.90
CA VAL A 64 14.06 9.42 -9.14
C VAL A 64 13.94 9.80 -7.67
N ARG A 65 15.04 10.28 -7.08
CA ARG A 65 15.07 10.73 -5.68
C ARG A 65 14.15 11.92 -5.44
N ALA A 66 14.13 12.90 -6.35
CA ALA A 66 13.26 14.07 -6.23
C ALA A 66 11.77 13.68 -6.26
N GLU A 67 11.37 12.76 -7.14
CA GLU A 67 9.99 12.24 -7.17
C GLU A 67 9.66 11.41 -5.92
N ALA A 68 10.58 10.56 -5.47
CA ALA A 68 10.40 9.79 -4.23
C ALA A 68 10.22 10.72 -3.02
N GLN A 69 11.01 11.79 -2.92
CA GLN A 69 10.88 12.78 -1.85
C GLN A 69 9.51 13.47 -1.88
N LYS A 70 9.01 13.87 -3.06
CA LYS A 70 7.66 14.46 -3.19
C LYS A 70 6.57 13.49 -2.70
N HIS A 71 6.71 12.21 -3.00
CA HIS A 71 5.76 11.21 -2.51
C HIS A 71 5.83 11.04 -0.99
N PHE A 72 7.03 11.01 -0.40
CA PHE A 72 7.21 10.97 1.04
C PHE A 72 6.57 12.18 1.73
N ASP A 73 6.88 13.39 1.25
CA ASP A 73 6.39 14.66 1.80
C ASP A 73 4.87 14.80 1.70
N HIS A 74 4.24 14.11 0.74
CA HIS A 74 2.79 14.08 0.61
C HIS A 74 2.14 13.04 1.53
N TRP A 75 2.59 11.79 1.47
CA TRP A 75 1.87 10.67 2.08
C TRP A 75 2.20 10.47 3.56
N PHE A 76 3.46 10.64 3.96
CA PHE A 76 3.87 10.38 5.34
C PHE A 76 3.24 11.37 6.34
N PRO A 77 3.20 12.69 6.08
CA PRO A 77 2.50 13.63 6.95
C PRO A 77 0.99 13.37 7.00
N SER A 78 0.37 12.99 5.88
CA SER A 78 -1.06 12.66 5.83
C SER A 78 -1.38 11.44 6.71
N ALA A 79 -0.57 10.38 6.63
CA ALA A 79 -0.72 9.21 7.50
C ALA A 79 -0.60 9.56 8.99
N SER A 80 0.33 10.45 9.32
CA SER A 80 0.58 10.92 10.68
C SER A 80 -0.61 11.72 11.22
N ALA A 81 -1.17 12.63 10.42
CA ALA A 81 -2.36 13.37 10.77
C ALA A 81 -3.57 12.47 11.02
N PHE A 82 -3.78 11.43 10.20
CA PHE A 82 -4.86 10.46 10.46
C PHE A 82 -4.67 9.73 11.81
N LEU A 83 -3.45 9.36 12.16
CA LEU A 83 -3.16 8.69 13.42
C LEU A 83 -3.37 9.60 14.65
N GLU A 84 -3.05 10.88 14.54
CA GLU A 84 -3.38 11.88 15.57
C GLU A 84 -4.90 12.04 15.73
N LEU A 85 -5.63 12.15 14.61
CA LEU A 85 -7.09 12.24 14.61
C LEU A 85 -7.74 10.98 15.19
N THR A 86 -7.17 9.79 14.98
CA THR A 86 -7.63 8.56 15.65
C THR A 86 -7.64 8.73 17.16
N GLN A 87 -6.59 9.29 17.76
CA GLN A 87 -6.50 9.46 19.21
C GLN A 87 -7.57 10.42 19.73
N GLN A 88 -7.83 11.51 19.00
CA GLN A 88 -8.89 12.46 19.33
C GLN A 88 -10.28 11.83 19.22
N ALA A 89 -10.54 11.11 18.13
CA ALA A 89 -11.79 10.39 17.93
C ALA A 89 -12.01 9.34 19.03
N TYR A 90 -10.95 8.63 19.42
CA TYR A 90 -11.01 7.65 20.49
C TYR A 90 -11.33 8.29 21.84
N ALA A 91 -10.63 9.38 22.21
CA ALA A 91 -10.90 10.12 23.45
C ALA A 91 -12.32 10.70 23.50
N GLY A 92 -12.90 11.04 22.35
CA GLY A 92 -14.28 11.49 22.21
C GLY A 92 -15.34 10.36 22.22
N GLY A 93 -14.95 9.10 22.39
CA GLY A 93 -15.87 7.95 22.35
C GLY A 93 -16.35 7.58 20.94
N HIS A 94 -15.66 8.03 19.89
CA HIS A 94 -16.00 7.81 18.49
C HIS A 94 -15.20 6.64 17.89
N GLY A 95 -15.36 5.44 18.45
CA GLY A 95 -14.58 4.25 18.08
C GLY A 95 -14.66 3.87 16.58
N LYS A 96 -15.83 3.99 15.95
CA LYS A 96 -16.01 3.74 14.50
C LYS A 96 -15.16 4.70 13.65
N GLN A 97 -15.19 5.98 13.99
CA GLN A 97 -14.40 7.01 13.32
C GLN A 97 -12.91 6.79 13.58
N ALA A 98 -12.53 6.42 14.81
CA ALA A 98 -11.15 6.15 15.18
C ALA A 98 -10.53 5.02 14.33
N VAL A 99 -11.24 3.88 14.17
CA VAL A 99 -10.74 2.77 13.35
C VAL A 99 -10.80 3.06 11.85
N PHE A 100 -11.76 3.86 11.38
CA PHE A 100 -11.76 4.37 10.01
C PHE A 100 -10.51 5.21 9.72
N LEU A 101 -10.13 6.09 10.64
CA LEU A 101 -8.92 6.90 10.53
C LEU A 101 -7.65 6.04 10.60
N LEU A 102 -7.62 4.97 11.40
CA LEU A 102 -6.52 4.00 11.38
C LEU A 102 -6.38 3.29 10.04
N HIS A 103 -7.50 2.97 9.39
CA HIS A 103 -7.47 2.40 8.04
C HIS A 103 -6.82 3.39 7.06
N GLN A 104 -7.25 4.66 7.08
CA GLN A 104 -6.69 5.70 6.22
C GLN A 104 -5.20 5.94 6.49
N SER A 105 -4.79 5.94 7.76
CA SER A 105 -3.38 6.02 8.15
C SER A 105 -2.58 4.85 7.57
N SER A 106 -3.07 3.62 7.73
CA SER A 106 -2.42 2.42 7.20
C SER A 106 -2.31 2.43 5.67
N GLU A 107 -3.37 2.82 4.99
CA GLU A 107 -3.43 2.95 3.52
C GLU A 107 -2.39 3.97 3.03
N ALA A 108 -2.36 5.16 3.63
CA ALA A 108 -1.40 6.21 3.31
C ALA A 108 0.06 5.78 3.56
N LEU A 109 0.33 5.01 4.62
CA LEU A 109 1.66 4.46 4.90
C LEU A 109 2.12 3.46 3.83
N TYR A 110 1.22 2.58 3.38
CA TYR A 110 1.56 1.67 2.29
C TYR A 110 1.75 2.39 0.95
N HIS A 111 0.91 3.38 0.64
CA HIS A 111 1.13 4.21 -0.54
C HIS A 111 2.47 4.95 -0.49
N CYS A 112 2.82 5.50 0.69
CA CYS A 112 4.10 6.17 0.91
C CYS A 112 5.28 5.27 0.55
N ILE A 113 5.39 4.09 1.17
CA ILE A 113 6.54 3.21 0.96
C ILE A 113 6.60 2.65 -0.47
N LEU A 114 5.46 2.27 -1.05
CA LEU A 114 5.37 1.79 -2.43
C LEU A 114 5.90 2.84 -3.41
N LEU A 115 5.42 4.09 -3.28
CA LEU A 115 5.84 5.19 -4.13
C LEU A 115 7.30 5.60 -3.89
N VAL A 116 7.77 5.66 -2.64
CA VAL A 116 9.16 6.03 -2.34
C VAL A 116 10.14 4.98 -2.88
N LYS A 117 9.80 3.69 -2.82
CA LYS A 117 10.72 2.60 -3.21
C LYS A 117 10.68 2.24 -4.69
N SER A 118 9.54 2.44 -5.37
CA SER A 118 9.34 1.98 -6.74
C SER A 118 8.83 3.05 -7.70
N LEU A 119 8.50 4.24 -7.20
CA LEU A 119 7.71 5.26 -7.90
C LEU A 119 6.39 4.68 -8.45
N TYR A 120 5.83 3.68 -7.79
CA TYR A 120 4.56 3.11 -8.20
C TYR A 120 3.74 2.71 -6.99
N SER A 121 2.44 2.95 -7.08
CA SER A 121 1.48 2.33 -6.18
C SER A 121 0.22 1.98 -6.97
N PRO A 122 -0.34 0.78 -6.75
CA PRO A 122 -1.63 0.43 -7.30
C PRO A 122 -2.75 1.36 -6.81
N LYS A 123 -3.74 1.61 -7.67
CA LYS A 123 -4.98 2.34 -7.33
C LYS A 123 -5.94 1.40 -6.59
N SER A 124 -5.68 1.17 -5.30
CA SER A 124 -6.46 0.25 -4.46
C SER A 124 -6.49 0.74 -3.02
N HIS A 125 -7.64 0.60 -2.36
CA HIS A 125 -7.80 0.85 -0.92
C HIS A 125 -7.74 -0.44 -0.08
N LYS A 126 -7.53 -1.61 -0.72
CA LYS A 126 -7.50 -2.90 -0.01
C LYS A 126 -6.18 -3.06 0.73
N LEU A 127 -6.21 -2.97 2.06
CA LEU A 127 -5.00 -3.08 2.88
C LEU A 127 -4.27 -4.42 2.69
N THR A 128 -4.98 -5.54 2.55
CA THR A 128 -4.36 -6.85 2.25
C THR A 128 -3.52 -6.81 0.97
N PHE A 129 -4.05 -6.15 -0.07
CA PHE A 129 -3.38 -5.99 -1.35
C PHE A 129 -2.16 -5.06 -1.23
N LEU A 130 -2.33 -3.88 -0.64
CA LEU A 130 -1.24 -2.91 -0.46
C LEU A 130 -0.12 -3.47 0.43
N ARG A 131 -0.48 -4.12 1.53
CA ARG A 131 0.43 -4.81 2.44
C ARG A 131 1.30 -5.83 1.71
N SER A 132 0.66 -6.71 0.92
CA SER A 132 1.39 -7.74 0.18
C SER A 132 2.41 -7.17 -0.81
N HIS A 133 2.11 -6.04 -1.47
CA HIS A 133 3.07 -5.39 -2.38
C HIS A 133 4.18 -4.69 -1.58
N ALA A 134 3.83 -4.05 -0.47
CA ALA A 134 4.81 -3.35 0.36
C ALA A 134 5.82 -4.32 1.00
N GLU A 135 5.36 -5.46 1.51
CA GLU A 135 6.23 -6.49 2.11
C GLU A 135 7.19 -7.12 1.08
N GLN A 136 6.86 -7.14 -0.21
CA GLN A 136 7.76 -7.63 -1.26
C GLN A 136 8.97 -6.72 -1.48
N ILE A 137 8.78 -5.40 -1.36
CA ILE A 137 9.84 -4.41 -1.61
C ILE A 137 10.48 -3.88 -0.31
N ALA A 138 9.83 -4.13 0.83
CA ALA A 138 10.29 -3.80 2.18
C ALA A 138 9.96 -4.96 3.13
N PRO A 139 10.75 -6.05 3.12
CA PRO A 139 10.52 -7.24 3.95
C PRO A 139 10.47 -6.95 5.45
N GLU A 140 11.05 -5.83 5.90
CA GLU A 140 11.01 -5.34 7.28
C GLU A 140 9.57 -5.11 7.80
N LEU A 141 8.59 -4.94 6.90
CA LEU A 141 7.18 -4.75 7.27
C LEU A 141 6.45 -6.05 7.65
N SER A 142 7.03 -7.21 7.36
CA SER A 142 6.36 -8.51 7.54
C SER A 142 5.96 -8.82 8.99
N THR A 143 6.66 -8.24 9.98
CA THR A 143 6.41 -8.46 11.41
C THR A 143 5.35 -7.55 12.00
N ILE A 144 4.86 -6.55 11.25
CA ILE A 144 3.93 -5.54 11.76
C ILE A 144 2.59 -6.16 12.15
N TRP A 145 2.09 -7.07 11.32
CA TRP A 145 0.77 -7.67 11.48
C TRP A 145 0.89 -9.17 11.74
N PRO A 146 1.12 -9.58 13.00
CA PRO A 146 1.21 -10.99 13.35
C PRO A 146 -0.13 -11.69 13.08
N ASP A 147 -0.07 -12.94 12.63
CA ASP A 147 -1.23 -13.77 12.29
C ASP A 147 -1.21 -15.11 13.06
N ASP A 148 -0.52 -15.14 14.18
CA ASP A 148 -0.40 -16.28 15.08
C ASP A 148 -1.64 -16.47 15.98
N THR A 149 -2.35 -15.40 16.30
CA THR A 149 -3.53 -15.43 17.18
C THR A 149 -4.84 -15.13 16.45
N LYS A 150 -5.95 -15.72 16.94
CA LYS A 150 -7.31 -15.38 16.47
C LYS A 150 -7.64 -13.91 16.71
N PHE A 151 -7.12 -13.33 17.79
CA PHE A 151 -7.31 -11.93 18.14
C PHE A 151 -6.68 -11.01 17.09
N ALA A 152 -5.42 -11.23 16.73
CA ALA A 152 -4.71 -10.42 15.74
C ALA A 152 -5.39 -10.49 14.35
N LYS A 153 -5.77 -11.69 13.90
CA LYS A 153 -6.53 -11.86 12.64
C LYS A 153 -7.85 -11.11 12.64
N ARG A 154 -8.58 -11.16 13.76
CA ARG A 154 -9.86 -10.45 13.91
C ARG A 154 -9.66 -8.94 13.88
N CYS A 155 -8.67 -8.42 14.61
CA CYS A 155 -8.34 -6.99 14.62
C CYS A 155 -8.01 -6.49 13.21
N PHE A 156 -7.12 -7.17 12.48
CA PHE A 156 -6.77 -6.77 11.13
C PHE A 156 -7.98 -6.83 10.18
N SER A 157 -8.83 -7.86 10.29
CA SER A 157 -10.08 -7.92 9.51
C SER A 157 -11.03 -6.76 9.85
N ARG A 158 -11.13 -6.35 11.12
CA ARG A 158 -11.91 -5.17 11.53
C ARG A 158 -11.35 -3.90 10.91
N LEU A 159 -10.02 -3.71 10.91
CA LEU A 159 -9.35 -2.58 10.28
C LEU A 159 -9.64 -2.53 8.78
N GLU A 160 -9.49 -3.65 8.06
CA GLU A 160 -9.75 -3.71 6.61
C GLU A 160 -11.21 -3.34 6.29
N ARG A 161 -12.16 -3.86 7.06
CA ARG A 161 -13.58 -3.59 6.87
C ARG A 161 -13.99 -2.17 7.27
N ALA A 162 -13.23 -1.50 8.13
CA ALA A 162 -13.55 -0.17 8.65
C ALA A 162 -13.78 0.87 7.55
N TYR A 163 -13.07 0.76 6.41
CA TYR A 163 -13.23 1.68 5.28
C TYR A 163 -14.68 1.81 4.81
N VAL A 164 -15.41 0.70 4.75
CA VAL A 164 -16.83 0.67 4.34
C VAL A 164 -17.73 0.60 5.56
N ASP A 165 -17.54 -0.42 6.40
CA ASP A 165 -18.51 -0.79 7.41
C ASP A 165 -18.61 0.23 8.54
N ALA A 166 -17.53 0.92 8.91
CA ALA A 166 -17.57 1.90 10.01
C ALA A 166 -18.48 3.10 9.68
N ARG A 167 -18.72 3.37 8.39
CA ARG A 167 -19.57 4.46 7.90
C ARG A 167 -21.01 4.02 7.63
N TYR A 168 -21.18 2.80 7.11
CA TYR A 168 -22.47 2.36 6.57
C TYR A 168 -23.17 1.27 7.39
N SER A 169 -22.46 0.55 8.26
CA SER A 169 -23.02 -0.54 9.04
C SER A 169 -23.32 -0.12 10.48
N PRO A 170 -24.60 -0.10 10.89
CA PRO A 170 -24.97 0.08 12.29
C PRO A 170 -24.36 -0.99 13.20
N ALA A 171 -24.21 -2.21 12.69
CA ALA A 171 -23.70 -3.39 13.41
C ALA A 171 -22.16 -3.50 13.44
N TYR A 172 -21.43 -2.60 12.77
CA TYR A 172 -19.99 -2.55 12.97
C TYR A 172 -19.70 -2.15 14.42
N ASP A 173 -18.77 -2.83 15.05
CA ASP A 173 -18.34 -2.56 16.41
C ASP A 173 -16.87 -2.90 16.56
N ILE A 174 -16.21 -2.23 17.49
CA ILE A 174 -14.80 -2.44 17.85
C ILE A 174 -14.62 -2.17 19.34
N THR A 175 -13.94 -3.08 20.03
CA THR A 175 -13.68 -2.93 21.47
C THR A 175 -12.48 -2.00 21.72
N ASP A 176 -12.38 -1.45 22.93
CA ASP A 176 -11.22 -0.65 23.36
C ASP A 176 -9.90 -1.42 23.21
N GLU A 177 -9.91 -2.70 23.57
CA GLU A 177 -8.75 -3.60 23.45
C GLU A 177 -8.32 -3.77 21.98
N GLU A 178 -9.28 -4.00 21.08
CA GLU A 178 -9.01 -4.15 19.64
C GLU A 178 -8.46 -2.84 19.04
N LEU A 179 -9.06 -1.70 19.40
CA LEU A 179 -8.64 -0.39 18.89
C LEU A 179 -7.27 0.05 19.42
N ALA A 180 -6.97 -0.21 20.69
CA ALA A 180 -5.66 0.05 21.28
C ALA A 180 -4.58 -0.80 20.59
N TRP A 181 -4.85 -2.09 20.41
CA TRP A 181 -3.93 -2.98 19.69
C TRP A 181 -3.69 -2.54 18.24
N LEU A 182 -4.74 -2.17 17.50
CA LEU A 182 -4.61 -1.65 16.14
C LEU A 182 -3.78 -0.36 16.11
N THR A 183 -4.00 0.55 17.05
CA THR A 183 -3.26 1.81 17.13
C THR A 183 -1.76 1.56 17.34
N GLU A 184 -1.39 0.62 18.22
CA GLU A 184 0.01 0.21 18.41
C GLU A 184 0.60 -0.38 17.13
N ARG A 185 -0.14 -1.26 16.43
CA ARG A 185 0.34 -1.83 15.15
C ARG A 185 0.56 -0.77 14.08
N VAL A 186 -0.33 0.22 13.96
CA VAL A 186 -0.18 1.31 12.99
C VAL A 186 0.97 2.24 13.35
N LYS A 187 1.25 2.46 14.64
CA LYS A 187 2.48 3.17 15.08
C LYS A 187 3.75 2.42 14.66
N LEU A 188 3.80 1.10 14.89
CA LEU A 188 4.93 0.28 14.42
C LEU A 188 5.07 0.32 12.89
N LEU A 189 3.95 0.30 12.15
CA LEU A 189 3.96 0.47 10.69
C LEU A 189 4.55 1.83 10.30
N GLN A 190 4.14 2.91 10.97
CA GLN A 190 4.62 4.26 10.73
C GLN A 190 6.13 4.35 10.95
N ASP A 191 6.64 3.83 12.07
CA ASP A 191 8.06 3.83 12.40
C ASP A 191 8.88 3.03 11.38
N ALA A 192 8.40 1.86 10.99
CA ALA A 192 9.07 1.02 9.99
C ALA A 192 9.08 1.67 8.60
N VAL A 193 7.95 2.26 8.18
CA VAL A 193 7.87 3.01 6.92
C VAL A 193 8.80 4.22 6.94
N LEU A 194 8.86 4.97 8.05
CA LEU A 194 9.79 6.09 8.20
C LEU A 194 11.23 5.62 8.01
N ALA A 195 11.65 4.58 8.73
CA ALA A 195 13.01 4.06 8.64
C ALA A 195 13.39 3.61 7.23
N VAL A 196 12.49 2.89 6.53
CA VAL A 196 12.73 2.42 5.16
C VAL A 196 12.78 3.60 4.17
N CYS A 197 11.84 4.54 4.27
CA CYS A 197 11.78 5.71 3.40
C CYS A 197 13.01 6.62 3.59
N GLU A 198 13.38 6.93 4.84
CA GLU A 198 14.58 7.72 5.10
C GLU A 198 15.84 7.06 4.56
N LYS A 199 15.98 5.73 4.75
CA LYS A 199 17.10 4.99 4.19
C LYS A 199 17.12 5.10 2.67
N ALA A 200 15.97 4.96 2.01
CA ALA A 200 15.86 5.08 0.56
C ALA A 200 16.23 6.48 0.03
N LEU A 201 15.85 7.54 0.76
CA LEU A 201 16.04 8.94 0.37
C LEU A 201 17.45 9.47 0.71
N LYS A 202 18.16 8.81 1.63
CA LYS A 202 19.53 9.14 2.04
C LYS A 202 20.61 8.61 1.11
N VAL A 203 20.35 7.56 0.33
CA VAL A 203 21.39 6.96 -0.53
C VAL A 203 21.80 7.98 -1.61
N PRO A 204 23.06 8.46 -1.61
CA PRO A 204 23.63 9.08 -2.79
C PRO A 204 23.83 7.98 -3.81
N VAL A 205 23.31 8.16 -5.02
CA VAL A 205 23.54 7.23 -6.13
C VAL A 205 25.00 7.29 -6.56
#